data_AF-A0A4P5W1E4-F1
#
_entry.id   AF-A0A4P5W1E4-F1
#
_cell.length_a   1.000
_cell.length_b   1.000
_cell.length_c   1.000
_cell.angle_alpha   90.00
_cell.angle_beta   90.00
_cell.angle_gamma   90.00
#
_symmetry.space_group_name_H-M   'P 1'
#
loop_
_entity.id
_entity.type
_entity.pdbx_description
1 polymer ?
#
loop_
_entity_poly.entity_id
_entity_poly.type
_entity_poly.pdbx_seq_one_letter_code
_entity_poly.pdbx_strand_id
1 'polypeptide(L)'
;MQRLFRRKIDRSVAEFAVDREPLEAALEAALDTAQRAGFINDAQFAEVRAARAIARGVSPRQVQARLGGKGLSAEVIAAGLAASTEGSPELVACAAYVRKRRLGRWRPPEDRAANRMKDLARLGRAGFSYAVARAALQPEDERGDEDGEHTPEDV
;
A
#
# COMPACT_ATOMS: atom_id res chain seq x y z
N MET A 1 -1.09 4.33 -16.22
CA MET A 1 -2.47 4.75 -16.63
C MET A 1 -3.04 4.08 -17.89
N GLN A 2 -2.26 3.32 -18.67
CA GLN A 2 -2.62 2.83 -20.02
C GLN A 2 -3.87 1.93 -20.10
N ARG A 3 -4.21 1.19 -19.03
CA ARG A 3 -5.37 0.28 -19.03
C ARG A 3 -6.72 0.95 -19.27
N LEU A 4 -6.92 2.19 -18.82
CA LEU A 4 -8.20 2.89 -19.01
C LEU A 4 -8.39 3.35 -20.46
N PHE A 5 -7.30 3.78 -21.11
CA PHE A 5 -7.32 4.19 -22.51
C PHE A 5 -7.46 2.98 -23.45
N ARG A 6 -6.80 1.86 -23.15
CA ARG A 6 -7.00 0.60 -23.89
C ARG A 6 -8.44 0.09 -23.82
N ARG A 7 -9.10 0.21 -22.67
CA ARG A 7 -10.54 -0.11 -22.54
C ARG A 7 -11.44 0.75 -23.43
N LYS A 8 -11.06 1.98 -23.72
CA LYS A 8 -11.77 2.84 -24.68
C LYS A 8 -11.49 2.44 -26.12
N ILE A 9 -10.25 2.05 -26.44
CA ILE A 9 -9.89 1.48 -27.75
C ILE A 9 -10.70 0.19 -27.98
N ASP A 10 -10.73 -0.73 -27.02
CA ASP A 10 -11.48 -1.98 -27.13
C ASP A 10 -12.97 -1.75 -27.41
N ARG A 11 -13.56 -0.73 -26.77
CA ARG A 11 -14.95 -0.33 -27.03
C ARG A 11 -15.12 0.25 -28.43
N SER A 12 -14.21 1.12 -28.85
CA SER A 12 -14.27 1.77 -30.16
C SER A 12 -14.07 0.76 -31.31
N VAL A 13 -13.18 -0.22 -31.14
CA VAL A 13 -12.97 -1.30 -32.10
C VAL A 13 -14.22 -2.17 -32.22
N ALA A 14 -14.87 -2.50 -31.09
CA ALA A 14 -16.10 -3.29 -31.09
C ALA A 14 -17.31 -2.55 -31.69
N GLU A 15 -17.39 -1.23 -31.49
CA GLU A 15 -18.54 -0.41 -31.92
C GLU A 15 -18.43 0.07 -33.37
N PHE A 16 -17.21 0.35 -33.85
CA PHE A 16 -16.99 0.99 -35.15
C PHE A 16 -16.15 0.14 -36.13
N ALA A 17 -15.78 -1.10 -35.77
CA ALA A 17 -14.97 -2.00 -36.59
C ALA A 17 -13.66 -1.36 -37.13
N VAL A 18 -13.05 -0.49 -36.34
CA VAL A 18 -11.80 0.20 -36.67
C VAL A 18 -10.59 -0.68 -36.34
N ASP A 19 -9.51 -0.55 -37.11
CA ASP A 19 -8.27 -1.26 -36.85
C ASP A 19 -7.64 -0.81 -35.53
N ARG A 20 -7.30 -1.80 -34.68
CA ARG A 20 -6.72 -1.59 -33.36
C ARG A 20 -5.32 -0.99 -33.42
N GLU A 21 -4.49 -1.45 -34.35
CA GLU A 21 -3.05 -1.16 -34.37
C GLU A 21 -2.75 0.34 -34.58
N PRO A 22 -3.42 1.06 -35.52
CA PRO A 22 -3.29 2.53 -35.63
C PRO A 22 -3.76 3.28 -34.38
N LEU A 23 -4.80 2.80 -33.69
CA LEU A 23 -5.32 3.42 -32.47
C LEU A 23 -4.36 3.25 -31.29
N GLU A 24 -3.72 2.08 -31.17
CA GLU A 24 -2.69 1.82 -30.16
C GLU A 24 -1.45 2.67 -30.41
N ALA A 25 -0.98 2.77 -31.66
CA ALA A 25 0.14 3.64 -32.02
C ALA A 25 -0.14 5.13 -31.70
N ALA A 26 -1.33 5.62 -32.03
CA ALA A 26 -1.74 6.99 -31.71
C ALA A 26 -1.82 7.24 -30.19
N LEU A 27 -2.28 6.24 -29.41
CA LEU A 27 -2.32 6.33 -27.96
C LEU A 27 -0.91 6.41 -27.37
N GLU A 28 0.01 5.54 -27.78
CA GLU A 28 1.38 5.56 -27.25
C GLU A 28 2.09 6.89 -27.60
N ALA A 29 1.91 7.41 -28.82
CA ALA A 29 2.45 8.72 -29.21
C ALA A 29 1.88 9.89 -28.39
N ALA A 30 0.58 9.86 -28.08
CA ALA A 30 -0.06 10.87 -27.25
C ALA A 30 0.42 10.79 -25.78
N LEU A 31 0.57 9.58 -25.24
CA LEU A 31 1.09 9.37 -23.89
C LEU A 31 2.54 9.85 -23.76
N ASP A 32 3.39 9.53 -24.74
CA ASP A 32 4.78 9.97 -24.77
C ASP A 32 4.89 11.50 -24.85
N THR A 33 4.06 12.14 -25.69
CA THR A 33 3.99 13.60 -25.77
C THR A 33 3.56 14.23 -24.44
N ALA A 34 2.53 13.67 -23.79
CA ALA A 34 2.04 14.15 -22.51
C ALA A 34 3.07 13.94 -21.37
N GLN A 35 3.84 12.85 -21.41
CA GLN A 35 4.94 12.61 -20.47
C GLN A 35 6.09 13.60 -20.70
N ARG A 36 6.54 13.79 -21.95
CA ARG A 36 7.61 14.74 -22.29
C ARG A 36 7.24 16.19 -21.95
N ALA A 37 5.98 16.56 -22.11
CA ALA A 37 5.46 17.86 -21.71
C ALA A 37 5.25 18.00 -20.18
N GLY A 38 5.48 16.95 -19.40
CA GLY A 38 5.37 16.96 -17.94
C GLY A 38 3.95 16.85 -17.38
N PHE A 39 2.93 16.64 -18.22
CA PHE A 39 1.54 16.47 -17.77
C PHE A 39 1.28 15.12 -17.11
N ILE A 40 2.07 14.09 -17.45
CA ILE A 40 1.96 12.75 -16.88
C ILE A 40 3.30 12.37 -16.25
N ASN A 41 3.27 12.05 -14.95
CA ASN A 41 4.40 11.49 -14.23
C ASN A 41 3.90 10.37 -13.32
N ASP A 42 3.98 9.12 -13.80
CA ASP A 42 3.49 7.95 -13.07
C ASP A 42 4.31 7.69 -11.80
N ALA A 43 5.60 8.04 -11.78
CA ALA A 43 6.47 7.90 -10.60
C ALA A 43 6.05 8.85 -9.47
N GLN A 44 5.98 10.15 -9.77
CA GLN A 44 5.52 11.17 -8.81
C GLN A 44 4.09 10.89 -8.36
N PHE A 45 3.22 10.43 -9.28
CA PHE A 45 1.87 10.04 -8.94
C PHE A 45 1.85 8.87 -7.95
N ALA A 46 2.67 7.83 -8.18
CA ALA A 46 2.75 6.67 -7.29
C ALA A 46 3.22 7.08 -5.90
N GLU A 47 4.29 7.85 -5.81
CA GLU A 47 4.87 8.35 -4.55
C GLU A 47 3.86 9.16 -3.73
N VAL A 48 3.29 10.21 -4.30
CA VAL A 48 2.33 11.10 -3.59
C VAL A 48 1.10 10.31 -3.14
N ARG A 49 0.61 9.39 -3.97
CA ARG A 49 -0.55 8.56 -3.62
C ARG A 49 -0.23 7.52 -2.55
N ALA A 50 0.97 6.92 -2.60
CA ALA A 50 1.45 6.00 -1.59
C ALA A 50 1.60 6.72 -0.25
N ALA A 51 2.35 7.82 -0.19
CA ALA A 51 2.57 8.61 1.03
C ALA A 51 1.26 8.99 1.71
N ARG A 52 0.31 9.54 0.93
CA ARG A 52 -1.02 9.91 1.44
C ARG A 52 -1.83 8.71 1.95
N ALA A 53 -1.65 7.53 1.36
CA ALA A 53 -2.35 6.32 1.78
C ALA A 53 -1.72 5.72 3.05
N ILE A 54 -0.39 5.65 3.10
CA ILE A 54 0.39 5.20 4.26
C ILE A 54 0.07 6.07 5.49
N ALA A 55 0.09 7.40 5.35
CA ALA A 55 -0.27 8.34 6.42
C ALA A 55 -1.72 8.15 6.96
N ARG A 56 -2.62 7.53 6.17
CA ARG A 56 -4.00 7.22 6.58
C ARG A 56 -4.16 5.81 7.14
N GLY A 57 -3.08 5.06 7.25
CA GLY A 57 -3.05 3.68 7.70
C GLY A 57 -3.57 2.67 6.69
N VAL A 58 -3.37 2.92 5.39
CA VAL A 58 -3.64 1.92 4.35
C VAL A 58 -2.40 1.05 4.20
N SER A 59 -2.55 -0.28 4.26
CA SER A 59 -1.40 -1.19 4.13
C SER A 59 -0.75 -1.11 2.75
N PRO A 60 0.57 -1.34 2.63
CA PRO A 60 1.27 -1.35 1.33
C PRO A 60 0.64 -2.29 0.31
N ARG A 61 0.16 -3.47 0.74
CA ARG A 61 -0.57 -4.42 -0.12
C ARG A 61 -1.84 -3.82 -0.72
N GLN A 62 -2.62 -3.08 0.08
CA GLN A 62 -3.81 -2.39 -0.43
C GLN A 62 -3.44 -1.22 -1.34
N VAL A 63 -2.34 -0.51 -1.07
CA VAL A 63 -1.83 0.54 -1.96
C VAL A 63 -1.44 -0.06 -3.31
N GLN A 64 -0.71 -1.17 -3.31
CA GLN A 64 -0.33 -1.90 -4.53
C GLN A 64 -1.55 -2.29 -5.36
N ALA A 65 -2.57 -2.89 -4.74
CA ALA A 65 -3.80 -3.26 -5.42
C ALA A 65 -4.52 -2.03 -6.03
N ARG A 66 -4.61 -0.93 -5.28
CA ARG A 66 -5.28 0.30 -5.74
C ARG A 66 -4.55 0.99 -6.88
N LEU A 67 -3.22 1.04 -6.84
CA LEU A 67 -2.42 1.66 -7.90
C LEU A 67 -2.30 0.74 -9.13
N GLY A 68 -2.19 -0.56 -8.92
CA GLY A 68 -2.23 -1.56 -10.00
C GLY A 68 -3.56 -1.53 -10.75
N GLY A 69 -4.68 -1.35 -10.04
CA GLY A 69 -5.99 -1.14 -10.64
C GLY A 69 -6.10 0.13 -11.51
N LYS A 70 -5.20 1.10 -11.33
CA LYS A 70 -5.07 2.30 -12.18
C LYS A 70 -4.10 2.10 -13.35
N GLY A 71 -3.54 0.91 -13.48
CA GLY A 71 -2.61 0.53 -14.53
C GLY A 71 -1.24 1.17 -14.36
N LEU A 72 -0.75 1.33 -13.13
CA LEU A 72 0.68 1.54 -12.86
C LEU A 72 1.38 0.17 -12.84
N SER A 73 2.64 0.12 -13.28
CA SER A 73 3.46 -1.10 -13.21
C SER A 73 3.83 -1.43 -11.76
N ALA A 74 4.13 -2.69 -11.49
CA ALA A 74 4.56 -3.13 -10.17
C ALA A 74 5.85 -2.40 -9.72
N GLU A 75 6.76 -2.14 -10.66
CA GLU A 75 8.02 -1.42 -10.43
C GLU A 75 7.78 0.03 -10.00
N VAL A 76 6.93 0.78 -10.72
CA VAL A 76 6.59 2.16 -10.38
C VAL A 76 5.91 2.23 -9.01
N ILE A 77 5.03 1.26 -8.70
CA ILE A 77 4.37 1.18 -7.40
C ILE A 77 5.37 0.88 -6.29
N ALA A 78 6.29 -0.06 -6.51
CA ALA A 78 7.31 -0.42 -5.53
C ALA A 78 8.25 0.77 -5.25
N ALA A 79 8.69 1.47 -6.29
CA ALA A 79 9.49 2.69 -6.16
C ALA A 79 8.72 3.79 -5.41
N GLY A 80 7.46 4.03 -5.77
CA GLY A 80 6.62 5.02 -5.08
C GLY A 80 6.37 4.68 -3.61
N LEU A 81 6.23 3.40 -3.25
CA LEU A 81 6.13 2.95 -1.86
C LEU A 81 7.46 3.14 -1.11
N ALA A 82 8.59 2.80 -1.72
CA ALA A 82 9.91 3.00 -1.12
C ALA A 82 10.21 4.48 -0.87
N ALA A 83 9.81 5.37 -1.79
CA ALA A 83 9.98 6.81 -1.65
C ALA A 83 8.93 7.48 -0.75
N SER A 84 7.87 6.76 -0.35
CA SER A 84 6.72 7.37 0.33
C SER A 84 6.95 7.79 1.79
N THR A 85 7.96 7.23 2.45
CA THR A 85 8.31 7.53 3.83
C THR A 85 9.73 7.06 4.09
N GLU A 86 10.39 7.69 5.05
CA GLU A 86 11.60 7.14 5.66
C GLU A 86 11.23 5.90 6.49
N GLY A 87 12.02 4.83 6.38
CA GLY A 87 11.77 3.56 7.08
C GLY A 87 10.75 2.65 6.39
N SER A 88 10.07 1.80 7.17
CA SER A 88 9.11 0.82 6.65
C SER A 88 7.72 1.43 6.44
N PRO A 89 7.21 1.49 5.19
CA PRO A 89 5.85 1.96 4.92
C PRO A 89 4.77 1.13 5.65
N GLU A 90 5.02 -0.16 5.85
CA GLU A 90 4.08 -1.04 6.56
C GLU A 90 3.96 -0.67 8.03
N LEU A 91 5.09 -0.43 8.71
CA LEU A 91 5.11 -0.01 10.12
C LEU A 91 4.42 1.35 10.29
N VAL A 92 4.73 2.32 9.44
CA VAL A 92 4.14 3.67 9.49
C VAL A 92 2.63 3.60 9.28
N ALA A 93 2.18 2.87 8.26
CA ALA A 93 0.75 2.67 8.01
C ALA A 93 0.06 1.95 9.17
N CYS A 94 0.66 0.89 9.72
CA CYS A 94 0.08 0.15 10.83
C CYS A 94 -0.07 1.03 12.08
N ALA A 95 0.95 1.83 12.40
CA ALA A 95 0.91 2.78 13.51
C ALA A 95 -0.21 3.82 13.32
N ALA A 96 -0.34 4.38 12.11
CA ALA A 96 -1.41 5.32 11.78
C ALA A 96 -2.81 4.67 11.90
N TYR A 97 -2.96 3.42 11.45
CA TYR A 97 -4.21 2.67 11.56
C TYR A 97 -4.60 2.41 13.02
N VAL A 98 -3.66 1.91 13.82
CA VAL A 98 -3.84 1.62 15.26
C VAL A 98 -4.23 2.88 16.03
N ARG A 99 -3.53 4.00 15.79
CA ARG A 99 -3.85 5.30 16.41
C ARG A 99 -5.26 5.78 16.03
N LYS A 100 -5.58 5.79 14.74
CA LYS A 100 -6.88 6.24 14.23
C LYS A 100 -8.07 5.43 14.77
N ARG A 101 -7.85 4.14 15.03
CA ARG A 101 -8.89 3.21 15.51
C ARG A 101 -8.85 2.97 17.02
N ARG A 102 -7.93 3.63 17.73
CA ARG A 102 -7.70 3.48 19.17
C ARG A 102 -7.58 2.01 19.59
N LEU A 103 -6.75 1.25 18.88
CA LEU A 103 -6.49 -0.17 19.17
C LEU A 103 -5.29 -0.34 20.11
N GLY A 104 -5.18 -1.50 20.75
CA GLY A 104 -4.02 -1.88 21.57
C GLY A 104 -3.64 -0.80 22.59
N ARG A 105 -2.42 -0.27 22.47
CA ARG A 105 -1.86 0.77 23.34
C ARG A 105 -2.73 2.01 23.57
N TRP A 106 -3.63 2.35 22.64
CA TRP A 106 -4.54 3.50 22.76
C TRP A 106 -5.84 3.19 23.52
N ARG A 107 -6.01 1.93 23.97
CA ARG A 107 -7.08 1.49 24.86
C ARG A 107 -6.64 1.56 26.33
N PRO A 108 -7.59 1.67 27.27
CA PRO A 108 -7.31 1.48 28.69
C PRO A 108 -6.58 0.14 28.94
N PRO A 109 -5.58 0.08 29.83
CA PRO A 109 -4.79 -1.13 30.12
C PRO A 109 -5.63 -2.38 30.37
N GLU A 110 -6.70 -2.26 31.15
CA GLU A 110 -7.63 -3.32 31.53
C GLU A 110 -8.31 -4.01 30.34
N ASP A 111 -8.52 -3.28 29.25
CA ASP A 111 -9.19 -3.78 28.05
C ASP A 111 -8.23 -4.43 27.05
N ARG A 112 -6.92 -4.22 27.19
CA ARG A 112 -5.94 -4.59 26.14
C ARG A 112 -5.85 -6.10 25.97
N ALA A 113 -5.73 -6.85 27.07
CA ALA A 113 -5.60 -8.31 27.03
C ALA A 113 -6.83 -8.97 26.38
N ALA A 114 -8.03 -8.57 26.82
CA ALA A 114 -9.30 -9.10 26.30
C ALA A 114 -9.54 -8.77 24.81
N ASN A 115 -8.97 -7.68 24.30
CA ASN A 115 -9.13 -7.25 22.92
C ASN A 115 -7.95 -7.58 22.01
N ARG A 116 -6.83 -8.10 22.54
CA ARG A 116 -5.58 -8.34 21.77
C ARG A 116 -5.81 -9.17 20.51
N MET A 117 -6.50 -10.30 20.63
CA MET A 117 -6.78 -11.18 19.49
C MET A 117 -7.72 -10.52 18.47
N LYS A 118 -8.71 -9.75 18.94
CA LYS A 118 -9.64 -9.01 18.06
C LYS A 118 -8.91 -7.90 17.29
N ASP A 119 -8.01 -7.19 17.96
CA ASP A 119 -7.21 -6.12 17.36
C ASP A 119 -6.21 -6.70 16.33
N LEU A 120 -5.54 -7.81 16.64
CA LEU A 120 -4.68 -8.55 15.69
C LEU A 120 -5.47 -9.02 14.46
N ALA A 121 -6.65 -9.62 14.65
CA ALA A 121 -7.51 -10.03 13.55
C ALA A 121 -7.94 -8.84 12.67
N ARG A 122 -8.18 -7.67 13.29
CA ARG A 122 -8.53 -6.44 12.57
C ARG A 122 -7.37 -5.94 11.70
N LEU A 123 -6.15 -5.99 12.21
CA LEU A 123 -4.94 -5.61 11.47
C LEU A 123 -4.63 -6.61 10.33
N GLY A 124 -4.78 -7.91 10.58
CA GLY A 124 -4.64 -8.93 9.55
C GLY A 124 -5.61 -8.73 8.38
N ARG A 125 -6.89 -8.46 8.65
CA ARG A 125 -7.87 -8.12 7.59
C ARG A 125 -7.59 -6.78 6.89
N ALA A 126 -6.94 -5.84 7.57
CA ALA A 126 -6.47 -4.60 6.95
C ALA A 126 -5.21 -4.81 6.07
N GLY A 127 -4.62 -6.01 6.09
CA GLY A 127 -3.52 -6.41 5.21
C GLY A 127 -2.13 -6.19 5.79
N PHE A 128 -2.00 -6.05 7.12
CA PHE A 128 -0.72 -5.95 7.80
C PHE A 128 -0.17 -7.34 8.17
N SER A 129 1.14 -7.51 8.12
CA SER A 129 1.82 -8.71 8.61
C SER A 129 1.68 -8.87 10.13
N TYR A 130 1.75 -10.11 10.60
CA TYR A 130 1.61 -10.43 12.02
C TYR A 130 2.69 -9.74 12.87
N ALA A 131 3.95 -9.77 12.42
CA ALA A 131 5.07 -9.13 13.12
C ALA A 131 4.85 -7.62 13.31
N VAL A 132 4.45 -6.92 12.23
CA VAL A 132 4.13 -5.48 12.28
C VAL A 132 2.92 -5.22 13.16
N ALA A 133 1.88 -6.04 13.07
CA ALA A 133 0.68 -5.90 13.88
C ALA A 133 0.97 -6.06 15.38
N ARG A 134 1.77 -7.06 15.77
CA ARG A 134 2.22 -7.28 17.15
C ARG A 134 3.00 -6.06 17.65
N ALA A 135 4.02 -5.64 16.92
CA ALA A 135 4.86 -4.50 17.29
C ALA A 135 4.06 -3.19 17.40
N ALA A 136 3.07 -2.97 16.53
CA ALA A 136 2.24 -1.78 16.57
C ALA A 136 1.26 -1.75 17.75
N LEU A 137 0.88 -2.90 18.32
CA LEU A 137 -0.03 -2.98 19.47
C LEU A 137 0.68 -2.85 20.82
N GLN A 138 1.98 -3.13 20.88
CA GLN A 138 2.79 -2.98 22.10
C GLN A 138 2.88 -1.50 22.54
N PRO A 139 2.77 -1.23 23.86
CA PRO A 139 3.07 0.08 24.42
C PRO A 139 4.54 0.44 24.18
N GLU A 140 4.87 1.73 24.23
CA GLU A 140 6.24 2.21 23.97
C GLU A 140 7.23 1.77 25.06
N ASP A 141 6.75 1.56 26.29
CA ASP A 141 7.54 1.14 27.45
C ASP A 141 7.94 -0.35 27.43
N GLU A 142 7.32 -1.18 26.57
CA GLU A 142 7.61 -2.62 26.43
C GLU A 142 8.33 -2.95 25.10
N ARG A 143 8.89 -1.95 24.40
CA ARG A 143 9.61 -2.15 23.13
C ARG A 143 11.09 -2.52 23.30
N GLY A 144 11.62 -2.43 24.51
CA GLY A 144 12.90 -3.00 24.88
C GLY A 144 12.70 -4.35 25.56
N ASP A 145 13.58 -5.29 25.24
CA ASP A 145 13.83 -6.52 26.00
C ASP A 145 13.00 -7.76 25.62
N GLU A 146 13.09 -8.20 24.36
CA GLU A 146 12.93 -9.63 24.01
C GLU A 146 14.00 -10.06 22.98
N ASP A 147 15.27 -9.72 23.23
CA ASP A 147 16.42 -10.47 22.73
C ASP A 147 17.10 -11.11 23.96
N GLY A 148 16.42 -12.08 24.57
CA GLY A 148 16.87 -12.76 25.78
C GLY A 148 16.45 -14.22 25.75
N GLU A 149 17.43 -15.08 25.49
CA GLU A 149 17.48 -16.45 26.01
C GLU A 149 16.52 -17.47 25.35
N HIS A 150 16.91 -17.96 24.17
CA HIS A 150 16.60 -19.34 23.81
C HIS A 150 17.67 -20.22 24.45
N THR A 151 17.43 -20.66 25.68
CA THR A 151 18.10 -21.85 26.23
C THR A 151 17.35 -23.06 25.69
N PRO A 152 17.96 -23.93 24.86
CA PRO A 152 17.46 -25.27 24.70
C PRO A 152 18.05 -26.11 25.84
N GLU A 153 17.27 -26.31 26.90
CA GLU A 153 17.47 -27.46 27.78
C GLU A 153 16.54 -28.61 27.34
N ASP A 154 17.17 -29.78 27.29
CA ASP A 154 16.64 -31.15 27.31
C ASP A 154 16.06 -31.79 26.03
N VAL A 155 16.93 -32.56 25.33
CA VAL A 155 16.80 -34.03 25.14
C VAL A 155 18.18 -34.68 25.20
#